data_AF-A0A2V7PZR8-F1
#
_entry.id   AF-A0A2V7PZR8-F1
#
_cell.length_a   1.000
_cell.length_b   1.000
_cell.length_c   1.000
_cell.angle_alpha   90.00
_cell.angle_beta   90.00
_cell.angle_gamma   90.00
#
_symmetry.space_group_name_H-M   'P 1'
#
loop_
_entity.id
_entity.type
_entity.pdbx_description
1 polymer ?
#
loop_
_entity_poly.entity_id
_entity_poly.type
_entity_poly.pdbx_seq_one_letter_code
_entity_poly.pdbx_strand_id
1 'polypeptide(L)' 'MGDFALPARRAAALKVPTLVISGDKSMPVLREAAQRLSEVIPGARLRTLPGQTHNVAAAALAPVLKEFFAP' A
#
# COMPACT_ATOMS: atom_id res chain seq x y z
N MET A 1 16.88 -13.85 7.03
CA MET A 1 15.51 -13.32 6.92
C MET A 1 14.94 -13.16 8.33
N GLY A 2 14.18 -12.10 8.60
CA GLY A 2 13.53 -11.86 9.89
C GLY A 2 12.25 -12.68 10.09
N ASP A 3 11.41 -12.29 11.05
CA ASP A 3 10.15 -12.97 11.42
C ASP A 3 8.95 -12.62 10.52
N PHE A 4 9.16 -11.86 9.45
CA PHE A 4 8.13 -11.36 8.53
C PHE A 4 7.04 -10.50 9.20
N ALA A 5 7.27 -10.03 10.42
CA ALA A 5 6.36 -9.10 11.08
C ALA A 5 6.41 -7.71 10.41
N LEU A 6 5.26 -7.04 10.37
CA LEU A 6 5.18 -5.66 9.89
C LEU A 6 6.04 -4.75 10.80
N PRO A 7 7.01 -3.99 10.25
CA PRO A 7 7.92 -3.17 11.05
C PRO A 7 7.24 -1.87 11.50
N ALA A 8 6.23 -1.97 12.36
CA ALA A 8 5.27 -0.90 12.66
C ALA A 8 5.94 0.38 13.17
N ARG A 9 6.90 0.25 14.10
CA ARG A 9 7.66 1.40 14.62
C ARG A 9 8.40 2.16 13.52
N ARG A 10 8.93 1.44 12.53
CA ARG A 10 9.66 2.05 11.40
C ARG A 10 8.71 2.73 10.44
N ALA A 11 7.57 2.10 10.14
CA ALA A 11 6.54 2.68 9.29
C ALA A 11 5.93 3.95 9.91
N ALA A 12 5.65 3.95 11.22
CA ALA A 12 5.09 5.10 11.95
C ALA A 12 6.02 6.34 11.96
N ALA A 13 7.32 6.15 11.71
CA ALA A 13 8.29 7.23 11.66
C ALA A 13 8.23 8.04 10.35
N LEU A 14 7.55 7.56 9.32
CA LEU A 14 7.40 8.27 8.04
C LEU A 14 6.61 9.57 8.24
N LYS A 15 7.10 10.67 7.65
CA LYS A 15 6.50 12.02 7.73
C LYS A 15 6.10 12.60 6.37
N VAL A 16 6.38 11.90 5.29
CA VAL A 16 6.03 12.32 3.93
C VAL A 16 4.64 11.78 3.54
N PRO A 17 3.92 12.47 2.63
CA PRO A 17 2.72 11.91 2.02
C PRO A 17 3.01 10.49 1.52
N THR A 18 2.17 9.53 1.90
CA THR A 18 2.38 8.12 1.58
C THR A 18 1.11 7.52 1.00
N LEU A 19 1.28 6.80 -0.11
CA LEU A 19 0.22 6.01 -0.73
C LEU A 19 0.58 4.52 -0.60
N VAL A 20 -0.32 3.75 0.00
CA VAL A 20 -0.25 2.30 0.07
C VAL A 20 -1.24 1.73 -0.96
N ILE A 21 -0.80 0.78 -1.77
CA ILE A 21 -1.60 0.20 -2.85
C ILE A 21 -1.64 -1.32 -2.69
N SER A 22 -2.81 -1.93 -2.87
CA SER A 22 -2.97 -3.38 -2.93
C SER A 22 -3.91 -3.79 -4.06
N GLY A 23 -3.75 -4.99 -4.61
CA GLY A 23 -4.77 -5.58 -5.47
C GLY A 23 -5.79 -6.37 -4.66
N ASP A 24 -7.08 -6.26 -4.98
CA ASP A 24 -8.16 -6.97 -4.27
C ASP A 24 -8.05 -8.50 -4.34
N LYS A 25 -7.46 -9.06 -5.41
CA LYS A 25 -7.20 -10.50 -5.60
C LYS A 25 -5.84 -10.94 -5.06
N SER A 26 -5.14 -10.09 -4.32
CA SER A 26 -3.92 -10.49 -3.60
C SER A 26 -4.23 -11.52 -2.50
N MET A 27 -3.22 -12.19 -1.97
CA MET A 27 -3.42 -13.05 -0.80
C MET A 27 -3.93 -12.22 0.40
N PRO A 28 -4.78 -12.77 1.28
CA PRO A 28 -5.30 -12.05 2.45
C PRO A 28 -4.22 -11.36 3.27
N VAL A 29 -3.12 -12.09 3.56
CA VAL A 29 -1.97 -11.55 4.32
C VAL A 29 -1.36 -10.28 3.70
N LEU A 30 -1.35 -10.16 2.37
CA LEU A 30 -0.81 -8.97 1.68
C LEU A 30 -1.80 -7.80 1.73
N ARG A 31 -3.11 -8.06 1.64
CA ARG A 31 -4.14 -7.03 1.81
C ARG A 31 -4.17 -6.52 3.24
N GLU A 32 -4.05 -7.42 4.22
CA GLU A 32 -3.96 -7.08 5.64
C GLU A 32 -2.70 -6.28 5.93
N ALA A 33 -1.55 -6.66 5.36
CA ALA A 33 -0.32 -5.88 5.49
C ALA A 33 -0.47 -4.45 4.91
N ALA A 34 -1.10 -4.31 3.75
CA ALA A 34 -1.36 -3.00 3.14
C ALA A 34 -2.32 -2.15 4.01
N GLN A 35 -3.39 -2.75 4.52
CA GLN A 35 -4.32 -2.10 5.45
C GLN A 35 -3.58 -1.62 6.71
N ARG A 36 -2.81 -2.51 7.35
CA ARG A 36 -2.04 -2.19 8.56
C ARG A 36 -0.99 -1.10 8.32
N LEU A 37 -0.31 -1.10 7.18
CA LEU A 37 0.62 -0.03 6.83
C LEU A 37 -0.09 1.31 6.73
N SER A 38 -1.29 1.35 6.12
CA SER A 38 -2.06 2.59 6.00
C SER A 38 -2.57 3.12 7.35
N GLU A 39 -2.83 2.24 8.32
CA GLU A 39 -3.21 2.61 9.69
C GLU A 39 -2.02 3.14 10.51
N VAL A 40 -0.83 2.58 10.29
CA VAL A 40 0.36 2.89 11.09
C VAL A 40 1.08 4.14 10.59
N ILE A 41 1.07 4.40 9.28
CA ILE A 41 1.76 5.54 8.68
C ILE A 41 0.87 6.80 8.81
N PRO A 42 1.33 7.86 9.51
CA PRO A 42 0.52 9.06 9.68
C PRO A 42 0.13 9.70 8.33
N GLY A 43 -1.17 9.84 8.09
CA GLY A 43 -1.70 10.47 6.88
C GLY A 43 -1.57 9.62 5.61
N ALA A 44 -1.26 8.33 5.72
CA ALA A 44 -1.23 7.46 4.55
C ALA A 44 -2.62 7.28 3.93
N ARG A 45 -2.66 7.14 2.61
CA ARG A 45 -3.85 6.77 1.84
C ARG A 45 -3.73 5.32 1.42
N LEU A 46 -4.81 4.55 1.55
CA LEU A 46 -4.90 3.20 1.00
C LEU A 46 -5.70 3.21 -0.30
N ARG A 47 -5.20 2.54 -1.34
CA ARG A 47 -5.94 2.26 -2.57
C ARG A 47 -5.93 0.76 -2.86
N THR A 48 -7.11 0.17 -2.94
CA THR A 48 -7.30 -1.22 -3.36
C THR A 48 -7.77 -1.24 -4.81
N LEU A 49 -7.01 -1.91 -5.68
CA LEU A 49 -7.26 -1.93 -7.12
C LEU A 49 -8.11 -3.15 -7.49
N PRO A 50 -9.30 -2.95 -8.08
CA PRO A 50 -10.18 -4.05 -8.48
C PRO A 50 -9.57 -4.97 -9.54
N GLY A 51 -9.77 -6.26 -9.37
CA GLY A 51 -9.29 -7.30 -10.27
C GLY A 51 -7.78 -7.55 -10.26
N GLN A 52 -6.99 -6.87 -9.41
CA GLN A 52 -5.54 -6.96 -9.40
C GLN A 52 -5.02 -7.96 -8.35
N THR A 53 -3.98 -8.70 -8.69
CA THR A 53 -3.27 -9.58 -7.75
C THR A 53 -2.12 -8.83 -7.06
N HIS A 54 -1.20 -9.54 -6.40
CA HIS A 54 0.03 -8.96 -5.86
C HIS A 54 0.96 -8.43 -6.96
N ASN A 55 0.86 -8.98 -8.17
CA ASN A 55 1.53 -8.46 -9.36
C ASN A 55 0.57 -7.54 -10.14
N VAL A 56 0.45 -6.30 -9.69
CA VAL A 56 -0.47 -5.29 -10.25
C VAL A 56 -0.05 -4.93 -11.68
N ALA A 57 -1.00 -4.89 -12.61
CA ALA A 57 -0.76 -4.47 -13.98
C ALA A 57 -0.39 -2.97 -14.05
N ALA A 58 0.63 -2.63 -14.86
CA ALA A 58 1.08 -1.26 -15.03
C ALA A 58 -0.06 -0.30 -15.46
N ALA A 59 -0.98 -0.76 -16.31
CA ALA A 59 -2.13 0.02 -16.77
C ALA A 59 -3.10 0.40 -15.65
N ALA A 60 -3.24 -0.45 -14.63
CA ALA A 60 -4.07 -0.16 -13.45
C ALA A 60 -3.34 0.74 -12.44
N LEU A 61 -2.01 0.60 -12.33
CA LEU A 61 -1.18 1.35 -11.40
C LEU A 61 -0.94 2.81 -11.83
N ALA A 62 -0.66 3.01 -13.12
CA ALA A 62 -0.27 4.32 -13.68
C ALA A 62 -1.24 5.48 -13.35
N PRO A 63 -2.57 5.37 -13.52
CA PRO A 63 -3.47 6.49 -13.21
C PRO A 63 -3.48 6.84 -11.71
N VAL A 64 -3.33 5.85 -10.83
CA VAL A 64 -3.32 6.06 -9.38
C VAL A 64 -2.04 6.79 -8.94
N LEU A 65 -0.89 6.44 -9.53
CA LEU A 65 0.35 7.15 -9.28
C LEU A 65 0.29 8.59 -9.81
N LYS A 66 -0.27 8.81 -11.00
CA LYS A 66 -0.47 10.16 -11.56
C LYS A 66 -1.34 11.03 -10.65
N GLU A 67 -2.44 10.49 -10.14
CA GLU A 67 -3.33 11.18 -9.20
C GLU A 67 -2.59 11.57 -7.91
N PHE A 68 -1.76 10.67 -7.37
CA PHE A 68 -1.03 10.91 -6.12
C PHE A 68 0.08 11.93 -6.25
N PHE A 69 0.77 11.98 -7.39
CA PHE A 69 1.88 12.90 -7.65
C PHE A 69 1.46 14.18 -8.38
N ALA A 70 0.17 14.37 -8.65
CA ALA A 70 -0.32 15.63 -9.21
C ALA A 70 -0.05 16.80 -8.23
N PRO A 71 0.18 18.02 -8.76
CA PRO A 71 0.39 19.22 -7.94
C PRO A 71 -0.78 19.56 -7.01
#